data_AF-A0A8F5GYH5-F1
#
_entry.id   AF-A0A8F5GYH5-F1
#
_cell.length_a   1.000
_cell.length_b   1.000
_cell.length_c   1.000
_cell.angle_alpha   90.00
_cell.angle_beta   90.00
_cell.angle_gamma   90.00
#
_symmetry.space_group_name_H-M   'P 1'
#
loop_
_entity.id
_entity.type
_entity.pdbx_description
1 polymer ?
#
loop_
_entity_poly.entity_id
_entity_poly.type
_entity_poly.pdbx_seq_one_letter_code
_entity_poly.pdbx_strand_id
1 'polypeptide(L)'
;MINRRGLTIMTVFSIIYAILELGMQWDPSKVLGSPEWMKSLFTTTVSLYFYRVIYILIFAFPSYLASGKLLSIETVWYLIYGSIVEDVMYWIIDLRLPFSWAWFYPVYFGIPIDDVIGVIILAVMYMFVKQKSKAGMS
;
A
#
# COMPACT_ATOMS: atom_id res chain seq x y z
N MET A 1 -11.14 -2.82 -16.68
CA MET A 1 -10.08 -2.21 -17.52
C MET A 1 -9.38 -1.09 -16.77
N ILE A 2 -8.05 -1.09 -16.71
CA ILE A 2 -7.26 -0.02 -16.09
C ILE A 2 -7.41 1.25 -16.93
N ASN A 3 -7.72 2.37 -16.30
CA ASN A 3 -8.10 3.60 -16.98
C ASN A 3 -7.57 4.83 -16.24
N ARG A 4 -7.59 5.99 -16.91
CA ARG A 4 -7.05 7.25 -16.37
C ARG A 4 -7.74 7.67 -15.07
N ARG A 5 -9.06 7.51 -14.98
CA ARG A 5 -9.81 7.88 -13.77
C ARG A 5 -9.34 7.08 -12.56
N GLY A 6 -9.21 5.76 -12.70
CA GLY A 6 -8.76 4.90 -11.61
C GLY A 6 -7.31 5.19 -11.18
N LEU A 7 -6.43 5.47 -12.14
CA LEU A 7 -5.06 5.94 -11.85
C LEU A 7 -5.10 7.25 -11.05
N THR A 8 -5.86 8.26 -11.50
CA THR A 8 -5.99 9.52 -10.78
C THR A 8 -6.50 9.34 -9.35
N ILE A 9 -7.53 8.51 -9.14
CA ILE A 9 -8.07 8.21 -7.81
C ILE A 9 -6.97 7.63 -6.91
N MET A 10 -6.28 6.59 -7.38
CA MET A 10 -5.26 5.93 -6.58
C MET A 10 -4.05 6.82 -6.32
N THR A 11 -3.54 7.53 -7.33
CA THR A 11 -2.39 8.42 -7.15
C THR A 11 -2.68 9.53 -6.15
N VAL A 12 -3.83 10.21 -6.28
CA VAL A 12 -4.20 11.28 -5.36
C VAL A 12 -4.38 10.75 -3.95
N PHE A 13 -5.08 9.63 -3.81
CA PHE A 13 -5.26 8.98 -2.51
C PHE A 13 -3.92 8.61 -1.86
N SER A 14 -3.04 7.92 -2.59
CA SER A 14 -1.72 7.49 -2.11
C SER A 14 -0.85 8.66 -1.65
N ILE A 15 -0.83 9.77 -2.41
CA ILE A 15 -0.08 10.98 -2.01
C ILE A 15 -0.64 11.56 -0.70
N ILE A 16 -1.97 11.67 -0.60
CA ILE A 16 -2.61 12.22 0.61
C ILE A 16 -2.33 11.31 1.81
N TYR A 17 -2.48 9.99 1.63
CA TYR A 17 -2.21 9.03 2.70
C TYR A 17 -0.73 9.10 3.13
N ALA A 18 0.19 9.19 2.18
CA ALA A 18 1.62 9.33 2.46
C ALA A 18 1.95 10.54 3.34
N ILE A 19 1.26 11.66 3.11
CA ILE A 19 1.43 12.86 3.95
C ILE A 19 0.85 12.64 5.35
N LEU A 20 -0.29 11.95 5.45
CA LEU A 20 -0.99 11.75 6.71
C LEU A 20 -0.22 10.83 7.66
N GLU A 21 0.36 9.73 7.17
CA GLU A 21 0.98 8.77 8.09
C GLU A 21 2.39 9.15 8.56
N LEU A 22 3.09 10.11 7.93
CA LEU A 22 4.39 10.60 8.43
C LEU A 22 4.36 11.07 9.90
N GLY A 23 3.19 11.40 10.44
CA GLY A 23 2.99 11.76 11.84
C GLY A 23 2.21 10.74 12.68
N MET A 24 1.81 9.60 12.11
CA MET A 24 0.94 8.65 12.79
C MET A 24 1.73 7.63 13.63
N GLN A 25 1.36 7.54 14.91
CA GLN A 25 1.81 6.44 15.77
C GLN A 25 0.87 5.24 15.58
N TRP A 26 1.31 4.27 14.79
CA TRP A 26 0.53 3.05 14.51
C TRP A 26 0.60 1.99 15.60
N ASP A 27 1.53 2.12 16.56
CA ASP A 27 1.61 1.23 17.72
C ASP A 27 0.72 1.75 18.87
N PRO A 28 -0.46 1.15 19.10
CA PRO A 28 -1.37 1.63 20.13
C PRO A 28 -0.78 1.53 21.53
N SER A 29 0.18 0.62 21.76
CA SER A 29 0.86 0.50 23.05
C SER A 29 1.74 1.71 23.38
N LYS A 30 2.18 2.46 22.37
CA LYS A 30 3.06 3.63 22.50
C LYS A 30 2.29 4.93 22.73
N VAL A 31 0.96 4.91 22.62
CA VAL A 31 0.13 6.08 22.87
C VAL A 31 -0.06 6.25 24.38
N LEU A 32 0.27 7.43 24.90
CA LEU A 32 0.30 7.72 26.35
C LEU A 32 -1.04 7.40 27.05
N GLY A 33 -2.15 7.67 26.38
CA GLY A 33 -3.51 7.46 26.91
C GLY A 33 -4.06 6.05 26.74
N SER A 34 -3.27 5.09 26.24
CA SER A 34 -3.77 3.74 25.97
C SER A 34 -4.04 2.97 27.26
N PRO A 35 -5.17 2.23 27.33
CA PRO A 35 -5.50 1.38 28.47
C PRO A 35 -4.52 0.20 28.58
N GLU A 36 -4.36 -0.35 29.78
CA GLU A 36 -3.37 -1.41 30.06
C GLU A 36 -3.56 -2.68 29.21
N TRP A 37 -4.82 -3.06 28.91
CA TRP A 37 -5.09 -4.21 28.04
C TRP A 37 -4.54 -4.00 26.62
N MET A 38 -4.50 -2.76 26.14
CA MET A 38 -3.99 -2.43 24.81
C MET A 38 -2.46 -2.49 24.82
N LYS A 39 -1.81 -2.00 25.88
CA LYS A 39 -0.37 -2.12 26.05
C LYS A 39 0.10 -3.57 26.18
N SER A 40 -0.69 -4.44 26.81
CA SER A 40 -0.33 -5.86 26.95
C SER A 40 -0.56 -6.66 25.67
N LEU A 41 -1.60 -6.33 24.89
CA LEU A 41 -1.92 -7.02 23.64
C LEU A 41 -1.03 -6.58 22.47
N PHE A 42 -0.80 -5.27 22.34
CA PHE A 42 -0.04 -4.69 21.23
C PHE A 42 1.46 -4.72 21.52
N THR A 43 2.06 -5.89 21.32
CA THR A 43 3.52 -5.99 21.14
C THR A 43 3.93 -5.37 19.80
N THR A 44 5.22 -5.04 19.63
CA THR A 44 5.73 -4.50 18.35
C THR A 44 5.30 -5.35 17.14
N THR A 45 5.37 -6.68 17.25
CA THR A 45 4.93 -7.59 16.19
C THR A 45 3.43 -7.50 15.91
N VAL A 46 2.60 -7.48 16.96
CA VAL A 46 1.15 -7.38 16.83
C VAL A 46 0.75 -6.04 16.21
N SER A 47 1.36 -4.94 16.65
CA SER A 47 1.15 -3.60 16.11
C SER A 47 1.48 -3.54 14.61
N LEU A 48 2.54 -4.21 14.17
CA LEU A 48 2.90 -4.29 12.76
C LEU A 48 1.85 -5.01 11.91
N TYR A 49 1.39 -6.20 12.35
CA TYR A 49 0.35 -6.92 11.61
C TYR A 49 -0.99 -6.19 11.62
N PHE A 50 -1.35 -5.60 12.76
CA PHE A 50 -2.56 -4.79 12.88
C PHE A 50 -2.55 -3.63 11.90
N TYR A 51 -1.45 -2.87 11.85
CA TYR A 51 -1.25 -1.80 10.89
C TYR A 51 -1.43 -2.30 9.45
N ARG A 52 -0.84 -3.45 9.07
CA ARG A 52 -0.98 -3.99 7.71
C ARG A 52 -2.41 -4.37 7.33
N VAL A 53 -3.18 -4.92 8.26
CA VAL A 53 -4.60 -5.20 8.01
C VAL A 53 -5.36 -3.89 7.77
N ILE A 54 -5.14 -2.89 8.63
CA ILE A 54 -5.78 -1.58 8.50
C ILE A 54 -5.36 -0.90 7.19
N TYR A 55 -4.09 -0.94 6.84
CA TYR A 55 -3.53 -0.43 5.60
C TYR A 55 -4.22 -1.04 4.37
N ILE A 56 -4.32 -2.37 4.31
CA ILE A 56 -5.02 -3.06 3.21
C ILE A 56 -6.48 -2.63 3.12
N LEU A 57 -7.17 -2.50 4.25
CA LEU A 57 -8.57 -2.06 4.28
C LEU A 57 -8.73 -0.61 3.80
N ILE A 58 -7.82 0.27 4.22
CA ILE A 58 -7.78 1.67 3.81
C ILE A 58 -7.57 1.79 2.30
N PHE A 59 -6.67 1.00 1.73
CA PHE A 59 -6.41 0.99 0.28
C PHE A 59 -7.45 0.22 -0.54
N ALA A 60 -8.19 -0.72 0.07
CA ALA A 60 -9.22 -1.49 -0.62
C ALA A 60 -10.39 -0.62 -1.10
N PHE A 61 -10.82 0.36 -0.31
CA PHE A 61 -11.92 1.25 -0.68
C PHE A 61 -11.64 2.13 -1.92
N PRO A 62 -10.54 2.90 -2.00
CA PRO A 62 -10.20 3.65 -3.20
C PRO A 62 -9.91 2.73 -4.39
N SER A 63 -9.37 1.53 -4.15
CA SER A 63 -9.17 0.52 -5.21
C SER A 63 -10.49 0.04 -5.81
N TYR A 64 -11.51 -0.16 -4.95
CA TYR A 64 -12.88 -0.43 -5.39
C TYR A 64 -13.45 0.75 -6.20
N LEU A 65 -13.26 1.99 -5.76
CA LEU A 65 -13.72 3.17 -6.50
C LEU A 65 -13.02 3.31 -7.86
N ALA A 66 -11.73 2.94 -7.94
CA ALA A 66 -10.93 2.98 -9.15
C ALA A 66 -11.31 1.90 -10.17
N SER A 67 -11.64 0.69 -9.70
CA SER A 67 -12.02 -0.43 -10.56
C SER A 67 -13.52 -0.52 -10.87
N GLY A 68 -14.36 0.02 -9.98
CA GLY A 68 -15.81 -0.15 -9.98
C GLY A 68 -16.28 -1.56 -9.56
N LYS A 69 -15.38 -2.41 -9.04
CA LYS A 69 -15.67 -3.81 -8.69
C LYS A 69 -15.13 -4.14 -7.30
N LEU A 70 -15.93 -4.83 -6.49
CA LEU A 70 -15.54 -5.20 -5.12
C LEU A 70 -14.28 -6.07 -5.10
N LEU A 71 -14.23 -7.11 -5.95
CA LEU A 71 -13.07 -7.98 -6.11
C LEU A 71 -12.88 -8.31 -7.59
N SER A 72 -11.74 -7.93 -8.13
CA SER A 72 -11.33 -8.21 -9.51
C SER A 72 -9.82 -8.09 -9.65
N ILE A 73 -9.24 -8.62 -10.72
CA ILE A 73 -7.82 -8.43 -11.03
C ILE A 73 -7.49 -6.93 -11.10
N GLU A 74 -8.39 -6.11 -11.65
CA GLU A 74 -8.19 -4.66 -11.68
C GLU A 74 -8.23 -4.02 -10.30
N THR A 75 -9.10 -4.49 -9.40
CA THR A 75 -9.14 -4.01 -8.01
C THR A 75 -7.82 -4.33 -7.29
N VAL A 76 -7.33 -5.57 -7.43
CA VAL A 76 -6.04 -5.99 -6.86
C VAL A 76 -4.88 -5.19 -7.48
N TRP A 77 -4.94 -4.95 -8.79
CA TRP A 77 -3.95 -4.13 -9.48
C TRP A 77 -3.89 -2.70 -8.93
N TYR A 78 -5.04 -2.04 -8.75
CA TYR A 78 -5.10 -0.70 -8.18
C TYR A 78 -4.63 -0.66 -6.74
N LEU A 79 -4.90 -1.70 -5.95
CA LEU A 79 -4.41 -1.81 -4.57
C LEU A 79 -2.88 -1.81 -4.54
N ILE A 80 -2.25 -2.71 -5.31
CA ILE A 80 -0.79 -2.80 -5.40
C ILE A 80 -0.20 -1.50 -5.96
N TYR A 81 -0.83 -0.93 -6.99
CA TYR A 81 -0.43 0.35 -7.57
C TYR A 81 -0.42 1.46 -6.53
N GLY A 82 -1.51 1.59 -5.77
CA GLY A 82 -1.64 2.60 -4.74
C GLY A 82 -0.55 2.47 -3.68
N SER A 83 -0.31 1.25 -3.20
CA SER A 83 0.70 1.01 -2.18
C SER A 83 2.10 1.39 -2.63
N ILE A 84 2.50 0.98 -3.83
CA ILE A 84 3.82 1.36 -4.38
C ILE A 84 3.95 2.88 -4.56
N VAL A 85 2.90 3.55 -5.05
CA VAL A 85 2.92 5.01 -5.20
C VAL A 85 3.11 5.67 -3.85
N GLU A 86 2.42 5.18 -2.82
CA GLU A 86 2.50 5.72 -1.48
C GLU A 86 3.90 5.51 -0.87
N ASP A 87 4.49 4.31 -0.94
CA ASP A 87 5.85 4.06 -0.50
C ASP A 87 6.88 4.97 -1.19
N VAL A 88 6.75 5.17 -2.51
CA VAL A 88 7.59 6.11 -3.26
C VAL A 88 7.40 7.55 -2.76
N MET A 89 6.16 7.95 -2.46
CA MET A 89 5.88 9.28 -1.92
C MET A 89 6.45 9.46 -0.51
N TYR A 90 6.41 8.43 0.33
CA TYR A 90 7.10 8.46 1.63
C TYR A 90 8.57 8.77 1.49
N TRP A 91 9.27 8.10 0.56
CA TRP A 91 10.70 8.34 0.36
C TRP A 91 11.00 9.77 -0.09
N ILE A 92 10.13 10.32 -0.93
CA ILE A 92 10.26 11.70 -1.41
C ILE A 92 10.03 12.69 -0.28
N ILE A 93 9.01 12.48 0.56
CA ILE A 93 8.59 13.47 1.57
C ILE A 93 9.44 13.37 2.85
N ASP A 94 9.76 12.18 3.34
CA ASP A 94 10.54 12.00 4.57
C ASP A 94 12.03 12.37 4.38
N LEU A 95 12.50 12.47 3.13
CA LEU A 95 13.90 12.72 2.77
C LEU A 95 14.90 11.74 3.44
N ARG A 96 14.40 10.60 3.90
CA ARG A 96 15.20 9.51 4.49
C ARG A 96 15.29 8.37 3.49
N LEU A 97 16.46 7.76 3.46
CA LEU A 97 16.69 6.60 2.61
C LEU A 97 15.85 5.40 3.12
N PRO A 98 15.34 4.53 2.23
CA PRO A 98 14.29 3.53 2.55
C PRO A 98 14.65 2.52 3.64
N PHE A 99 15.93 2.37 3.97
CA PHE A 99 16.45 1.34 4.87
C PHE A 99 15.92 1.40 6.31
N SER A 100 15.35 2.52 6.76
CA SER A 100 14.75 2.60 8.11
C SER A 100 13.34 1.99 8.20
N TRP A 101 12.75 1.59 7.07
CA TRP A 101 11.34 1.20 6.98
C TRP A 101 11.12 -0.19 6.35
N ALA A 102 12.16 -0.90 5.94
CA ALA A 102 12.05 -2.29 5.53
C ALA A 102 11.98 -3.19 6.77
N TRP A 103 10.78 -3.34 7.34
CA TRP A 103 10.60 -4.03 8.62
C TRP A 103 10.82 -5.55 8.56
N PHE A 104 10.74 -6.17 7.37
CA PHE A 104 10.76 -7.65 7.23
C PHE A 104 11.50 -8.20 6.01
N TYR A 105 11.95 -7.35 5.09
CA TYR A 105 12.44 -7.79 3.79
C TYR A 105 13.84 -7.25 3.51
N PRO A 106 14.63 -8.00 2.73
CA PRO A 106 16.00 -7.62 2.46
C PRO A 106 16.04 -6.31 1.68
N VAL A 107 16.84 -5.37 2.18
CA VAL A 107 17.22 -4.14 1.48
C VAL A 107 18.58 -4.39 0.84
N TYR A 108 18.68 -4.15 -0.46
CA TYR A 108 19.93 -4.28 -1.19
C TYR A 108 20.33 -2.92 -1.74
N PHE A 109 21.48 -2.38 -1.30
CA PHE A 109 21.99 -1.05 -1.68
C PHE A 109 20.95 0.08 -1.50
N GLY A 110 20.16 0.03 -0.42
CA GLY A 110 19.15 1.05 -0.11
C GLY A 110 17.83 0.91 -0.87
N ILE A 111 17.68 -0.14 -1.69
CA ILE A 111 16.45 -0.45 -2.41
C ILE A 111 15.73 -1.61 -1.69
N PRO A 112 14.49 -1.43 -1.21
CA PRO A 112 13.71 -2.54 -0.67
C PRO A 112 13.33 -3.50 -1.78
N ILE A 113 13.63 -4.79 -1.58
CA ILE A 113 13.43 -5.81 -2.63
C ILE A 113 11.93 -6.08 -2.87
N ASP A 114 11.10 -5.94 -1.85
CA ASP A 114 9.65 -6.12 -1.94
C ASP A 114 9.01 -5.10 -2.90
N ASP A 115 9.46 -3.85 -2.91
CA ASP A 115 8.97 -2.84 -3.87
C ASP A 115 9.31 -3.20 -5.31
N VAL A 116 10.52 -3.71 -5.54
CA VAL A 116 10.95 -4.18 -6.86
C VAL A 116 10.07 -5.35 -7.31
N ILE A 117 9.81 -6.31 -6.41
CA ILE A 117 8.89 -7.43 -6.67
C ILE A 117 7.48 -6.90 -6.96
N GLY A 118 7.00 -5.91 -6.20
CA GLY A 118 5.71 -5.26 -6.38
C GLY A 118 5.57 -4.65 -7.77
N VAL A 119 6.57 -3.90 -8.23
CA VAL A 119 6.60 -3.30 -9.57
C VAL A 119 6.57 -4.38 -10.66
N ILE A 120 7.33 -5.47 -10.49
CA ILE A 120 7.32 -6.60 -11.42
C ILE A 120 5.93 -7.25 -11.48
N ILE A 121 5.33 -7.55 -10.33
CA ILE A 121 3.97 -8.11 -10.24
C ILE A 121 2.97 -7.19 -10.96
N LEU A 122 3.05 -5.88 -10.70
CA LEU A 122 2.18 -4.87 -11.29
C LEU A 122 2.31 -4.81 -12.81
N ALA A 123 3.53 -4.89 -13.34
CA ALA A 123 3.78 -4.94 -14.78
C ALA A 123 3.21 -6.22 -15.42
N VAL A 124 3.42 -7.37 -14.78
CA VAL A 124 2.88 -8.67 -15.24
C VAL A 124 1.36 -8.65 -15.25
N MET A 125 0.72 -8.21 -14.16
CA MET A 125 -0.73 -8.10 -14.08
C MET A 125 -1.30 -7.12 -15.11
N TYR A 126 -0.62 -6.00 -15.37
CA TYR A 126 -1.02 -5.06 -16.41
C TYR A 126 -1.05 -5.72 -17.80
N MET A 127 -0.03 -6.53 -18.12
CA MET A 127 0.00 -7.29 -19.38
C MET A 127 -1.17 -8.27 -19.49
N PHE A 128 -1.48 -9.01 -18.42
CA PHE A 128 -2.63 -9.91 -18.40
C PHE A 128 -3.96 -9.18 -18.61
N VAL A 129 -4.19 -8.05 -17.90
CA VAL A 129 -5.41 -7.24 -18.07
C VAL A 129 -5.53 -6.71 -19.50
N LYS A 130 -4.42 -6.25 -20.09
CA LYS A 130 -4.37 -5.76 -21.47
C LYS A 130 -4.68 -6.86 -22.48
N GLN A 131 -4.14 -8.07 -22.30
CA GLN A 131 -4.44 -9.22 -23.15
C GLN A 131 -5.92 -9.63 -23.05
N LYS A 132 -6.45 -9.76 -21.83
CA LYS A 132 -7.86 -10.09 -21.59
C LYS A 132 -8.81 -9.08 -22.25
N SER A 133 -8.48 -7.79 -22.15
CA SER A 133 -9.24 -6.73 -22.81
C SER A 133 -9.20 -6.82 -24.34
N LYS A 134 -8.06 -7.16 -24.94
CA LYS A 134 -7.95 -7.35 -26.39
C LYS A 134 -8.71 -8.58 -26.89
N ALA A 135 -8.84 -9.61 -26.06
CA ALA A 135 -9.56 -10.84 -26.39
C ALA A 135 -11.10 -10.71 -26.27
N GLY A 136 -11.64 -9.55 -25.86
CA GLY A 136 -13.08 -9.35 -25.71
C GLY A 136 -13.71 -10.11 -24.53
N MET A 137 -12.88 -10.68 -23.65
CA MET A 137 -13.33 -11.40 -22.45
C MET A 137 -13.47 -10.38 -21.31
N SER A 138 -14.62 -9.72 -21.16
CA SER A 138 -14.85 -8.78 -20.04
C SER A 138 -15.46 -9.47 -18.83
#